data_AF-A0AAU9R3I2-F1
#
_entry.id   AF-A0AAU9R3I2-F1
#
_cell.length_a   1.000
_cell.length_b   1.000
_cell.length_c   1.000
_cell.angle_alpha   90.00
_cell.angle_beta   90.00
_cell.angle_gamma   90.00
#
_symmetry.space_group_name_H-M   'P 1'
#
loop_
_entity.id
_entity.type
_entity.pdbx_description
1 polymer ?
#
loop_
_entity_poly.entity_id
_entity_poly.type
_entity_poly.pdbx_seq_one_letter_code
_entity_poly.pdbx_strand_id
1 'polypeptide(L)'
;MIEIDQLSFDYRTFSKEPGLKGALQDIFHRKYQLVPALKDLNLTIKDGEIIGLIGPNGAGKTTLTKLLTGIIQPSSGSVKVAGLIPGSHQKKLLRQIGVMFGQKSQLSWNLPAVDTLNMLAAIYQLKPDRYQARLRELCDLLDIVEIVKTPVRKLSLGQRMRCELACSLIHKPSYLFLDEPTIGLDLLTQEKIYNFLKTENRLHQTTIILTSHNVRDIEALAQRLLILSKGELIFNDRLNKLPLQIDQSDSYCLKYWINDQTDVREEIIHDPQQLFVKMEKFQPEQIISLSKSGISAEEVILKIYQREKQ
;
A
#
# COMPACT_ATOMS: atom_id res chain seq x y z
N MET A 1 -15.76 5.74 10.22
CA MET A 1 -15.66 4.28 10.15
C MET A 1 -15.89 3.81 8.71
N ILE A 2 -15.32 2.66 8.32
CA ILE A 2 -15.66 1.91 7.10
C ILE A 2 -16.47 0.67 7.50
N GLU A 3 -17.60 0.46 6.83
CA GLU A 3 -18.51 -0.67 7.03
C GLU A 3 -18.73 -1.38 5.69
N ILE A 4 -18.54 -2.69 5.69
CA ILE A 4 -18.78 -3.57 4.55
C ILE A 4 -19.63 -4.73 5.04
N ASP A 5 -20.77 -4.94 4.37
CA ASP A 5 -21.75 -5.98 4.70
C ASP A 5 -22.08 -6.79 3.44
N GLN A 6 -21.77 -8.10 3.50
CA GLN A 6 -22.00 -9.09 2.44
C GLN A 6 -21.59 -8.62 1.03
N LEU A 7 -20.44 -7.94 0.94
CA LEU A 7 -20.00 -7.30 -0.30
C LEU A 7 -19.47 -8.31 -1.31
N SER A 8 -20.09 -8.31 -2.48
CA SER A 8 -19.66 -9.13 -3.63
C SER A 8 -19.51 -8.29 -4.89
N PHE A 9 -18.56 -8.66 -5.73
CA PHE A 9 -18.32 -7.99 -7.01
C PHE A 9 -17.80 -8.95 -8.07
N ASP A 10 -18.46 -8.93 -9.23
CA ASP A 10 -18.11 -9.71 -10.41
C ASP A 10 -17.72 -8.80 -11.58
N TYR A 11 -16.60 -9.12 -12.24
CA TYR A 11 -16.28 -8.52 -13.53
C TYR A 11 -17.07 -9.21 -14.64
N ARG A 12 -17.74 -8.42 -15.47
CA ARG A 12 -18.36 -8.91 -16.70
C ARG A 12 -17.33 -8.95 -17.82
N THR A 13 -16.94 -10.15 -18.23
CA THR A 13 -16.09 -10.41 -19.40
C THR A 13 -16.90 -11.03 -20.54
N PHE A 14 -16.27 -11.17 -21.70
CA PHE A 14 -16.83 -11.84 -22.87
C PHE A 14 -15.76 -12.78 -23.43
N SER A 15 -16.16 -13.98 -23.83
CA SER A 15 -15.26 -14.90 -24.55
C SER A 15 -15.41 -14.67 -26.05
N LYS A 16 -14.33 -14.37 -26.76
CA LYS A 16 -14.34 -14.36 -28.23
C LYS A 16 -14.01 -15.76 -28.73
N GLU A 17 -14.85 -16.31 -29.60
CA GLU A 17 -14.45 -17.49 -30.37
C GLU A 17 -13.48 -17.06 -31.49
N PRO A 18 -12.35 -17.77 -31.70
CA PRO A 18 -11.37 -17.40 -32.70
C PRO A 18 -11.93 -17.51 -34.15
N GLY A 19 -11.48 -16.60 -35.02
CA GLY A 19 -11.81 -16.60 -36.45
C GLY A 19 -12.90 -15.60 -36.87
N LEU A 20 -13.01 -15.36 -38.19
CA LEU A 20 -13.96 -14.41 -38.79
C LEU A 20 -15.43 -14.74 -38.47
N LYS A 21 -15.77 -16.04 -38.39
CA LYS A 21 -17.10 -16.51 -38.04
C LYS A 21 -17.46 -16.20 -36.58
N GLY A 22 -16.52 -16.40 -35.66
CA GLY A 22 -16.69 -16.03 -34.24
C GLY A 22 -16.84 -14.52 -34.05
N ALA A 23 -16.09 -13.71 -34.82
CA ALA A 23 -16.21 -12.26 -34.80
C ALA A 23 -17.58 -11.76 -35.30
N LEU A 24 -18.13 -12.34 -36.37
CA LEU A 24 -19.47 -12.02 -36.85
C LEU A 24 -20.55 -12.48 -35.85
N GLN A 25 -20.36 -13.65 -35.23
CA GLN A 25 -21.31 -14.18 -34.25
C GLN A 25 -21.35 -13.34 -32.97
N ASP A 26 -20.20 -12.80 -32.52
CA ASP A 26 -20.10 -11.88 -31.38
C ASP A 26 -20.78 -10.51 -31.63
N ILE A 27 -20.94 -10.09 -32.89
CA ILE A 27 -21.71 -8.88 -33.23
C ILE A 27 -23.20 -9.08 -32.96
N PHE A 28 -23.72 -10.28 -33.20
CA PHE A 28 -25.15 -10.58 -33.04
C PHE A 28 -25.50 -11.23 -31.69
N HIS A 29 -24.62 -12.05 -31.11
CA HIS A 29 -24.87 -12.86 -29.90
C HIS A 29 -23.61 -13.00 -29.04
N ARG A 30 -23.22 -11.91 -28.39
CA ARG A 30 -22.06 -11.91 -27.49
C ARG A 30 -22.33 -12.68 -26.20
N LYS A 31 -21.57 -13.75 -25.97
CA LYS A 31 -21.61 -14.50 -24.70
C LYS A 31 -20.82 -13.75 -23.62
N TYR A 32 -21.50 -13.42 -22.53
CA TYR A 32 -20.88 -12.79 -21.38
C TYR A 32 -20.64 -13.84 -20.29
N GLN A 33 -19.52 -13.70 -19.59
CA GLN A 33 -19.18 -14.51 -18.42
C GLN A 33 -18.90 -13.57 -17.24
N LEU A 34 -19.36 -13.97 -16.06
CA LEU A 34 -19.04 -13.28 -14.81
C LEU A 34 -17.81 -13.94 -14.19
N VAL A 35 -16.83 -13.11 -13.82
CA VAL A 35 -15.62 -13.54 -13.12
C VAL A 35 -15.65 -12.91 -11.72
N PRO A 36 -15.84 -13.72 -10.67
CA PRO A 36 -15.94 -13.21 -9.30
C PRO A 36 -14.60 -12.66 -8.84
N ALA A 37 -14.62 -11.45 -8.29
CA ALA A 37 -13.43 -10.79 -7.76
C ALA A 37 -13.49 -10.58 -6.25
N LEU A 38 -14.68 -10.43 -5.68
CA LEU A 38 -14.92 -10.42 -4.24
C LEU A 38 -16.21 -11.19 -3.93
N LYS A 39 -16.22 -11.92 -2.81
CA LYS A 39 -17.33 -12.78 -2.40
C LYS A 39 -17.63 -12.58 -0.91
N ASP A 40 -18.86 -12.18 -0.63
CA ASP A 40 -19.51 -12.08 0.68
C ASP A 40 -18.61 -11.52 1.79
N LEU A 41 -17.90 -10.44 1.45
CA LEU A 41 -16.92 -9.83 2.34
C LEU A 41 -17.65 -9.05 3.44
N ASN A 42 -17.28 -9.31 4.70
CA ASN A 42 -17.77 -8.60 5.87
C ASN A 42 -16.60 -7.99 6.62
N LEU A 43 -16.61 -6.67 6.79
CA LEU A 43 -15.47 -5.95 7.34
C LEU A 43 -15.88 -4.63 8.00
N THR A 44 -15.27 -4.34 9.15
CA THR A 44 -15.42 -3.04 9.82
C THR A 44 -14.04 -2.50 10.17
N ILE A 45 -13.75 -1.26 9.76
CA ILE A 45 -12.49 -0.56 10.07
C ILE A 45 -12.83 0.71 10.83
N LYS A 46 -12.33 0.85 12.06
CA LYS A 46 -12.55 2.04 12.88
C LYS A 46 -11.69 3.20 12.39
N ASP A 47 -12.09 4.40 12.79
CA ASP A 47 -11.34 5.61 12.43
C ASP A 47 -9.98 5.64 13.13
N GLY A 48 -8.97 6.14 12.43
CA GLY A 48 -7.59 6.21 12.90
C GLY A 48 -6.83 4.88 12.86
N GLU A 49 -7.41 3.78 12.36
CA GLU A 49 -6.67 2.53 12.15
C GLU A 49 -5.73 2.63 10.93
N ILE A 50 -4.55 2.01 11.03
CA ILE A 50 -3.70 1.70 9.87
C ILE A 50 -3.86 0.22 9.54
N ILE A 51 -4.38 -0.07 8.36
CA ILE A 51 -4.72 -1.40 7.89
C ILE A 51 -3.77 -1.81 6.76
N GLY A 52 -3.16 -2.99 6.92
CA GLY A 52 -2.42 -3.67 5.86
C GLY A 52 -3.32 -4.64 5.11
N LEU A 53 -3.42 -4.51 3.79
CA LEU A 53 -4.19 -5.40 2.92
C LEU A 53 -3.24 -6.21 2.03
N ILE A 54 -3.02 -7.49 2.38
CA ILE A 54 -2.17 -8.41 1.64
C ILE A 54 -3.03 -9.46 0.91
N GLY A 55 -2.51 -10.00 -0.18
CA GLY A 55 -3.12 -11.05 -0.97
C GLY A 55 -2.25 -11.34 -2.20
N PRO A 56 -2.34 -12.51 -2.84
CA PRO A 56 -1.69 -12.73 -4.13
C PRO A 56 -2.25 -11.79 -5.21
N ASN A 57 -1.60 -11.75 -6.37
CA ASN A 57 -2.15 -11.07 -7.54
C ASN A 57 -3.49 -11.71 -7.92
N GLY A 58 -4.48 -10.86 -8.18
CA GLY A 58 -5.85 -11.32 -8.46
C GLY A 58 -6.71 -11.65 -7.24
N ALA A 59 -6.21 -11.47 -6.01
CA ALA A 59 -6.99 -11.74 -4.79
C ALA A 59 -8.18 -10.79 -4.52
N GLY A 60 -8.26 -9.67 -5.25
CA GLY A 60 -9.33 -8.68 -5.08
C GLY A 60 -8.91 -7.37 -4.37
N LYS A 61 -7.65 -7.19 -3.99
CA LYS A 61 -7.14 -5.99 -3.27
C LYS A 61 -7.52 -4.67 -3.95
N THR A 62 -7.08 -4.48 -5.20
CA THR A 62 -7.37 -3.26 -5.97
C THR A 62 -8.87 -3.12 -6.26
N THR A 63 -9.59 -4.24 -6.42
CA THR A 63 -11.06 -4.22 -6.58
C THR A 63 -11.74 -3.68 -5.33
N LEU A 64 -11.32 -4.13 -4.13
CA LEU A 64 -11.82 -3.62 -2.86
C LEU A 64 -11.54 -2.12 -2.72
N THR A 65 -10.32 -1.67 -3.02
CA THR A 65 -9.98 -0.24 -3.00
C THR A 65 -10.87 0.57 -3.96
N LYS A 66 -11.15 0.07 -5.17
CA LYS A 66 -12.05 0.75 -6.13
C LYS A 66 -13.50 0.83 -5.62
N LEU A 67 -13.99 -0.19 -4.90
CA LEU A 67 -15.33 -0.18 -4.28
C LEU A 67 -15.38 0.82 -3.13
N LEU A 68 -14.39 0.81 -2.24
CA LEU A 68 -14.29 1.74 -1.10
C LEU A 68 -14.21 3.21 -1.56
N THR A 69 -13.51 3.46 -2.67
CA THR A 69 -13.38 4.80 -3.26
C THR A 69 -14.55 5.21 -4.16
N GLY A 70 -15.45 4.28 -4.48
CA GLY A 70 -16.63 4.52 -5.34
C GLY A 70 -16.32 4.65 -6.83
N ILE A 71 -15.17 4.16 -7.28
CA ILE A 71 -14.82 4.08 -8.71
C ILE A 71 -15.67 3.04 -9.43
N ILE A 72 -16.01 1.95 -8.73
CA ILE A 72 -16.93 0.92 -9.19
C ILE A 72 -18.01 0.69 -8.13
N GLN A 73 -19.15 0.17 -8.54
CA GLN A 73 -20.27 -0.18 -7.66
C GLN A 73 -20.28 -1.68 -7.36
N PRO A 74 -20.74 -2.09 -6.17
CA PRO A 74 -20.87 -3.50 -5.82
C PRO A 74 -21.89 -4.22 -6.73
N SER A 75 -21.68 -5.52 -6.93
CA SER A 75 -22.69 -6.39 -7.58
C SER A 75 -23.81 -6.73 -6.60
N SER A 76 -23.47 -6.95 -5.33
CA SER A 76 -24.41 -7.11 -4.21
C SER A 76 -23.75 -6.72 -2.89
N GLY A 77 -24.55 -6.63 -1.82
CA GLY A 77 -24.12 -6.16 -0.51
C GLY A 77 -24.05 -4.64 -0.43
N SER A 78 -23.41 -4.13 0.63
CA SER A 78 -23.28 -2.70 0.85
C SER A 78 -21.91 -2.29 1.39
N VAL A 79 -21.54 -1.05 1.10
CA VAL A 79 -20.31 -0.41 1.58
C VAL A 79 -20.60 1.03 1.99
N LYS A 80 -20.07 1.43 3.15
CA LYS A 80 -20.09 2.81 3.62
C LYS A 80 -18.70 3.22 4.07
N VAL A 81 -18.29 4.42 3.68
CA VAL A 81 -17.05 5.07 4.10
C VAL A 81 -17.41 6.43 4.67
N ALA A 82 -16.99 6.73 5.90
CA ALA A 82 -17.42 7.94 6.62
C ALA A 82 -18.96 8.06 6.75
N GLY A 83 -19.65 6.93 6.86
CA GLY A 83 -21.12 6.86 6.85
C GLY A 83 -21.78 7.18 5.50
N LEU A 84 -20.99 7.39 4.44
CA LEU A 84 -21.46 7.70 3.10
C LEU A 84 -21.36 6.48 2.18
N ILE A 85 -22.35 6.30 1.32
CA ILE A 85 -22.32 5.26 0.28
C ILE A 85 -21.44 5.76 -0.89
N PRO A 86 -20.33 5.07 -1.22
CA PRO A 86 -19.50 5.38 -2.38
C PRO A 86 -20.31 5.34 -3.69
N GLY A 87 -19.98 6.22 -4.64
CA GLY A 87 -20.72 6.39 -5.89
C GLY A 87 -21.94 7.32 -5.76
N SER A 88 -22.83 7.11 -4.79
CA SER A 88 -24.05 7.93 -4.63
C SER A 88 -23.77 9.32 -4.04
N HIS A 89 -22.82 9.44 -3.11
CA HIS A 89 -22.49 10.70 -2.40
C HIS A 89 -21.14 11.28 -2.83
N GLN A 90 -20.88 11.25 -4.14
CA GLN A 90 -19.54 11.37 -4.72
C GLN A 90 -18.73 12.57 -4.21
N LYS A 91 -19.25 13.80 -4.28
CA LYS A 91 -18.48 14.99 -3.85
C LYS A 91 -18.18 15.06 -2.36
N LYS A 92 -19.11 14.61 -1.51
CA LYS A 92 -18.91 14.62 -0.05
C LYS A 92 -17.87 13.58 0.35
N LEU A 93 -17.96 12.38 -0.22
CA LEU A 93 -16.99 11.31 0.05
C LEU A 93 -15.60 11.65 -0.53
N LEU A 94 -15.52 12.18 -1.76
CA LEU A 94 -14.24 12.55 -2.37
C LEU A 94 -13.46 13.60 -1.56
N ARG A 95 -14.13 14.47 -0.80
CA ARG A 95 -13.46 15.40 0.12
C ARG A 95 -12.91 14.71 1.38
N GLN A 96 -13.40 13.53 1.71
CA GLN A 96 -13.02 12.76 2.89
C GLN A 96 -11.95 11.71 2.60
N ILE A 97 -11.72 11.38 1.32
CA ILE A 97 -10.79 10.33 0.91
C ILE A 97 -9.61 10.89 0.12
N GLY A 98 -8.42 10.41 0.40
CA GLY A 98 -7.21 10.55 -0.41
C GLY A 98 -6.89 9.20 -1.03
N VAL A 99 -6.45 9.20 -2.29
CA VAL A 99 -6.16 7.95 -3.00
C VAL A 99 -4.85 8.09 -3.76
N MET A 100 -4.02 7.07 -3.65
CA MET A 100 -2.80 6.90 -4.43
C MET A 100 -2.82 5.52 -5.05
N PHE A 101 -2.95 5.45 -6.37
CA PHE A 101 -2.85 4.20 -7.12
C PHE A 101 -1.43 4.07 -7.65
N GLY A 102 -0.64 3.10 -7.18
CA GLY A 102 0.78 2.96 -7.55
C GLY A 102 1.07 2.91 -9.06
N GLN A 103 0.09 2.49 -9.88
CA GLN A 103 0.23 2.41 -11.33
C GLN A 103 -0.29 3.66 -12.09
N LYS A 104 -0.89 4.64 -11.40
CA LYS A 104 -1.45 5.84 -12.03
C LYS A 104 -1.07 7.09 -11.24
N SER A 105 -0.04 7.77 -11.75
CA SER A 105 0.46 9.04 -11.21
C SER A 105 -0.57 10.15 -11.40
N GLN A 106 -0.81 10.95 -10.35
CA GLN A 106 -1.61 12.18 -10.42
C GLN A 106 -0.76 13.37 -10.91
N LEU A 107 0.56 13.24 -10.77
CA LEU A 107 1.53 14.26 -11.16
C LEU A 107 1.64 14.38 -12.68
N SER A 108 1.67 15.62 -13.17
CA SER A 108 1.93 15.89 -14.59
C SER A 108 3.42 15.77 -14.91
N TRP A 109 3.78 14.87 -15.82
CA TRP A 109 5.17 14.53 -16.17
C TRP A 109 6.05 15.74 -16.51
N ASN A 110 5.49 16.72 -17.21
CA ASN A 110 6.21 17.89 -17.73
C ASN A 110 6.15 19.11 -16.81
N LEU A 111 5.35 19.07 -15.75
CA LEU A 111 5.18 20.19 -14.83
C LEU A 111 5.87 19.91 -13.49
N PRO A 112 6.24 20.96 -12.74
CA PRO A 112 6.52 20.86 -11.32
C PRO A 112 5.40 20.18 -10.52
N ALA A 113 5.76 19.47 -9.45
CA ALA A 113 4.77 18.85 -8.57
C ALA A 113 3.83 19.89 -7.92
N VAL A 114 4.35 21.07 -7.60
CA VAL A 114 3.57 22.18 -7.03
C VAL A 114 2.40 22.62 -7.91
N ASP A 115 2.51 22.49 -9.23
CA ASP A 115 1.41 22.86 -10.14
C ASP A 115 0.24 21.89 -10.02
N THR A 116 0.54 20.60 -9.84
CA THR A 116 -0.49 19.58 -9.56
C THR A 116 -1.15 19.84 -8.20
N LEU A 117 -0.36 20.22 -7.18
CA LEU A 117 -0.87 20.58 -5.85
C LEU A 117 -1.78 21.82 -5.89
N ASN A 118 -1.39 22.86 -6.65
CA ASN A 118 -2.20 24.05 -6.87
C ASN A 118 -3.54 23.71 -7.55
N MET A 119 -3.50 22.84 -8.58
CA MET A 119 -4.69 22.37 -9.27
C MET A 119 -5.62 21.61 -8.32
N LEU A 120 -5.08 20.67 -7.52
CA LEU A 120 -5.86 19.91 -6.55
C LEU A 120 -6.47 20.84 -5.49
N ALA A 121 -5.73 21.84 -5.00
CA ALA A 121 -6.25 22.83 -4.08
C ALA A 121 -7.45 23.60 -4.65
N ALA A 122 -7.41 23.94 -5.94
CA ALA A 122 -8.53 24.57 -6.63
C ALA A 122 -9.73 23.60 -6.78
N ILE A 123 -9.50 22.35 -7.18
CA ILE A 123 -10.54 21.31 -7.31
C ILE A 123 -11.26 21.08 -5.97
N TYR A 124 -10.50 20.99 -4.87
CA TYR A 124 -11.05 20.81 -3.53
C TYR A 124 -11.51 22.11 -2.86
N GLN A 125 -11.36 23.25 -3.52
CA GLN A 125 -11.78 24.58 -3.05
C GLN A 125 -11.13 24.95 -1.71
N LEU A 126 -9.84 24.68 -1.57
CA LEU A 126 -9.07 25.02 -0.37
C LEU A 126 -8.85 26.52 -0.28
N LYS A 127 -9.10 27.10 0.90
CA LYS A 127 -8.74 28.51 1.17
C LYS A 127 -7.22 28.69 1.05
N PRO A 128 -6.72 29.80 0.48
CA PRO A 128 -5.29 30.02 0.28
C PRO A 128 -4.44 29.79 1.52
N ASP A 129 -4.86 30.33 2.69
CA ASP A 129 -4.10 30.18 3.94
C ASP A 129 -4.03 28.72 4.41
N ARG A 130 -5.14 27.97 4.24
CA ARG A 130 -5.20 26.54 4.59
C ARG A 130 -4.32 25.71 3.66
N TYR A 131 -4.36 26.02 2.36
CA TYR A 131 -3.50 25.38 1.37
C TYR A 131 -2.03 25.62 1.68
N GLN A 132 -1.62 26.87 1.93
CA GLN A 132 -0.23 27.21 2.21
C GLN A 132 0.28 26.63 3.53
N ALA A 133 -0.58 26.55 4.56
CA ALA A 133 -0.23 25.87 5.81
C ALA A 133 -0.04 24.37 5.60
N ARG A 134 -0.99 23.71 4.91
CA ARG A 134 -0.94 22.27 4.66
C ARG A 134 0.19 21.88 3.69
N LEU A 135 0.46 22.69 2.67
CA LEU A 135 1.57 22.48 1.75
C LEU A 135 2.91 22.53 2.48
N ARG A 136 3.12 23.52 3.36
CA ARG A 136 4.35 23.61 4.17
C ARG A 136 4.52 22.38 5.06
N GLU A 137 3.48 22.01 5.80
CA GLU A 137 3.48 20.81 6.64
C GLU A 137 3.86 19.55 5.85
N LEU A 138 3.22 19.32 4.69
CA LEU A 138 3.53 18.17 3.84
C LEU A 138 4.95 18.26 3.27
N CYS A 139 5.41 19.44 2.88
CA CYS A 139 6.76 19.64 2.37
C CYS A 139 7.83 19.28 3.41
N ASP A 140 7.61 19.67 4.66
CA ASP A 140 8.52 19.40 5.78
C ASP A 140 8.50 17.90 6.14
N LEU A 141 7.29 17.34 6.34
CA LEU A 141 7.15 15.94 6.76
C LEU A 141 7.61 14.93 5.69
N LEU A 142 7.44 15.25 4.42
CA LEU A 142 7.87 14.40 3.30
C LEU A 142 9.27 14.76 2.80
N ASP A 143 9.94 15.77 3.35
CA ASP A 143 11.27 16.20 2.92
C ASP A 143 11.29 16.51 1.39
N ILE A 144 10.30 17.29 0.94
CA ILE A 144 10.10 17.65 -0.49
C ILE A 144 10.25 19.15 -0.78
N VAL A 145 10.66 19.96 0.20
CA VAL A 145 10.80 21.43 0.08
C VAL A 145 11.60 21.83 -1.17
N GLU A 146 12.74 21.20 -1.41
CA GLU A 146 13.65 21.53 -2.52
C GLU A 146 13.16 21.00 -3.87
N ILE A 147 12.34 19.95 -3.87
CA ILE A 147 11.97 19.22 -5.09
C ILE A 147 10.55 19.51 -5.58
N VAL A 148 9.68 20.11 -4.76
CA VAL A 148 8.28 20.35 -5.12
C VAL A 148 8.13 21.28 -6.34
N LYS A 149 9.12 22.14 -6.59
CA LYS A 149 9.20 23.05 -7.74
C LYS A 149 9.92 22.45 -8.95
N THR A 150 10.43 21.23 -8.84
CA THR A 150 11.17 20.55 -9.90
C THR A 150 10.20 19.77 -10.80
N PRO A 151 10.35 19.84 -12.14
CA PRO A 151 9.54 19.05 -13.06
C PRO A 151 9.58 17.55 -12.75
N VAL A 152 8.42 16.89 -12.75
CA VAL A 152 8.26 15.50 -12.28
C VAL A 152 9.17 14.51 -13.01
N ARG A 153 9.43 14.74 -14.30
CA ARG A 153 10.37 13.94 -15.11
C ARG A 153 11.82 13.94 -14.63
N LYS A 154 12.21 14.94 -13.82
CA LYS A 154 13.56 15.06 -13.23
C LYS A 154 13.64 14.46 -11.82
N LEU A 155 12.53 14.04 -11.25
CA LEU A 155 12.48 13.44 -9.92
C LEU A 155 12.83 11.95 -9.99
N SER A 156 13.57 11.46 -8.99
CA SER A 156 13.71 10.02 -8.77
C SER A 156 12.35 9.40 -8.42
N LEU A 157 12.25 8.07 -8.49
CA LEU A 157 11.02 7.37 -8.13
C LEU A 157 10.61 7.70 -6.68
N GLY A 158 11.53 7.62 -5.72
CA GLY A 158 11.28 7.95 -4.32
C GLY A 158 10.84 9.39 -4.09
N GLN A 159 11.45 10.35 -4.78
CA GLN A 159 11.03 11.75 -4.76
C GLN A 159 9.61 11.92 -5.32
N ARG A 160 9.30 11.25 -6.42
CA ARG A 160 7.97 11.27 -7.04
C ARG A 160 6.91 10.67 -6.10
N MET A 161 7.19 9.55 -5.46
CA MET A 161 6.26 8.90 -4.52
C MET A 161 5.93 9.82 -3.33
N ARG A 162 6.91 10.57 -2.82
CA ARG A 162 6.67 11.56 -1.77
C ARG A 162 5.78 12.72 -2.26
N CYS A 163 6.00 13.21 -3.48
CA CYS A 163 5.10 14.20 -4.08
C CYS A 163 3.68 13.65 -4.36
N GLU A 164 3.53 12.38 -4.74
CA GLU A 164 2.22 11.73 -4.89
C GLU A 164 1.47 11.63 -3.56
N LEU A 165 2.17 11.25 -2.49
CA LEU A 165 1.60 11.26 -1.15
C LEU A 165 1.11 12.66 -0.77
N ALA A 166 1.90 13.70 -1.02
CA ALA A 166 1.48 15.08 -0.80
C ALA A 166 0.20 15.41 -1.59
N CYS A 167 0.11 15.00 -2.86
CA CYS A 167 -1.10 15.20 -3.68
C CYS A 167 -2.33 14.50 -3.08
N SER A 168 -2.18 13.28 -2.59
CA SER A 168 -3.28 12.52 -1.98
C SER A 168 -3.77 13.11 -0.64
N LEU A 169 -2.96 13.96 0.01
CA LEU A 169 -3.18 14.47 1.37
C LEU A 169 -3.38 15.98 1.45
N ILE A 170 -3.25 16.71 0.34
CA ILE A 170 -3.29 18.18 0.31
C ILE A 170 -4.63 18.75 0.79
N HIS A 171 -5.74 18.04 0.53
CA HIS A 171 -7.08 18.42 0.99
C HIS A 171 -7.43 17.89 2.38
N LYS A 172 -6.46 17.30 3.09
CA LYS A 172 -6.59 16.77 4.46
C LYS A 172 -7.75 15.75 4.60
N PRO A 173 -7.69 14.61 3.89
CA PRO A 173 -8.72 13.57 3.96
C PRO A 173 -8.68 12.84 5.32
N SER A 174 -9.82 12.27 5.71
CA SER A 174 -9.92 11.41 6.89
C SER A 174 -9.57 9.94 6.60
N TYR A 175 -9.62 9.53 5.33
CA TYR A 175 -9.28 8.17 4.89
C TYR A 175 -8.26 8.25 3.75
N LEU A 176 -7.19 7.47 3.84
CA LEU A 176 -6.14 7.41 2.84
C LEU A 176 -6.02 5.98 2.31
N PHE A 177 -6.19 5.82 1.00
CA PHE A 177 -6.02 4.55 0.30
C PHE A 177 -4.73 4.56 -0.49
N LEU A 178 -3.81 3.66 -0.15
CA LEU A 178 -2.49 3.56 -0.78
C LEU A 178 -2.36 2.20 -1.47
N ASP A 179 -2.13 2.21 -2.79
CA ASP A 179 -1.87 1.00 -3.54
C ASP A 179 -0.36 0.85 -3.80
N GLU A 180 0.30 -0.04 -3.05
CA GLU A 180 1.74 -0.33 -3.17
C GLU A 180 2.64 0.94 -3.05
N PRO A 181 2.56 1.73 -1.94
CA PRO A 181 3.21 3.04 -1.84
C PRO A 181 4.75 3.01 -1.75
N THR A 182 5.35 1.84 -1.60
CA THR A 182 6.78 1.60 -1.33
C THR A 182 7.46 0.76 -2.42
N ILE A 183 6.70 0.35 -3.44
CA ILE A 183 7.21 -0.53 -4.50
C ILE A 183 8.33 0.14 -5.29
N GLY A 184 9.44 -0.58 -5.47
CA GLY A 184 10.60 -0.10 -6.22
C GLY A 184 11.40 1.01 -5.54
N LEU A 185 11.15 1.28 -4.25
CA LEU A 185 11.91 2.25 -3.47
C LEU A 185 13.06 1.60 -2.70
N ASP A 186 14.12 2.36 -2.48
CA ASP A 186 15.21 1.97 -1.59
C ASP A 186 14.78 2.00 -0.12
N LEU A 187 15.52 1.28 0.74
CA LEU A 187 15.18 1.11 2.16
C LEU A 187 15.07 2.43 2.94
N LEU A 188 15.96 3.39 2.67
CA LEU A 188 15.95 4.69 3.37
C LEU A 188 14.71 5.50 2.99
N THR A 189 14.34 5.50 1.70
CA THR A 189 13.10 6.15 1.25
C THR A 189 11.86 5.47 1.83
N GLN A 190 11.84 4.13 1.89
CA GLN A 190 10.73 3.39 2.51
C GLN A 190 10.54 3.79 3.98
N GLU A 191 11.62 3.86 4.75
CA GLU A 191 11.58 4.26 6.16
C GLU A 191 11.03 5.69 6.34
N LYS A 192 11.44 6.64 5.49
CA LYS A 192 10.88 8.00 5.48
C LYS A 192 9.37 7.99 5.25
N ILE A 193 8.87 7.19 4.31
CA ILE A 193 7.43 7.04 4.05
C ILE A 193 6.73 6.43 5.26
N TYR A 194 7.33 5.44 5.92
CA TYR A 194 6.73 4.82 7.12
C TYR A 194 6.55 5.82 8.25
N ASN A 195 7.61 6.57 8.55
CA ASN A 195 7.60 7.59 9.58
C ASN A 195 6.60 8.71 9.26
N PHE A 196 6.51 9.10 8.00
CA PHE A 196 5.50 10.03 7.51
C PHE A 196 4.07 9.53 7.77
N LEU A 197 3.72 8.33 7.30
CA LEU A 197 2.36 7.80 7.42
C LEU A 197 1.94 7.60 8.88
N LYS A 198 2.86 7.15 9.74
CA LYS A 198 2.63 7.09 11.20
C LYS A 198 2.37 8.45 11.80
N THR A 199 3.14 9.46 11.37
CA THR A 199 3.00 10.84 11.86
C THR A 199 1.66 11.43 11.41
N GLU A 200 1.28 11.25 10.14
CA GLU A 200 0.01 11.68 9.58
C GLU A 200 -1.17 11.03 10.32
N ASN A 201 -1.14 9.71 10.52
CA ASN A 201 -2.13 8.99 11.31
C ASN A 201 -2.22 9.50 12.75
N ARG A 202 -1.09 9.69 13.43
CA ARG A 202 -1.07 10.16 14.83
C ARG A 202 -1.62 11.58 14.97
N LEU A 203 -1.16 12.51 14.13
CA LEU A 203 -1.50 13.94 14.23
C LEU A 203 -2.91 14.25 13.74
N HIS A 204 -3.35 13.59 12.66
CA HIS A 204 -4.62 13.92 11.98
C HIS A 204 -5.69 12.85 12.13
N GLN A 205 -5.39 11.74 12.80
CA GLN A 205 -6.30 10.59 12.96
C GLN A 205 -6.78 10.02 11.61
N THR A 206 -5.94 10.17 10.58
CA THR A 206 -6.23 9.67 9.23
C THR A 206 -6.25 8.14 9.26
N THR A 207 -7.37 7.53 8.85
CA THR A 207 -7.50 6.09 8.67
C THR A 207 -6.77 5.68 7.39
N ILE A 208 -5.79 4.78 7.48
CA ILE A 208 -4.95 4.42 6.33
C ILE A 208 -5.19 2.97 5.95
N ILE A 209 -5.46 2.73 4.67
CA ILE A 209 -5.56 1.39 4.08
C ILE A 209 -4.46 1.29 3.04
N LEU A 210 -3.46 0.47 3.29
CA LEU A 210 -2.38 0.22 2.34
C LEU A 210 -2.43 -1.20 1.80
N THR A 211 -2.29 -1.37 0.49
CA THR A 211 -1.94 -2.65 -0.09
C THR A 211 -0.42 -2.76 -0.13
N SER A 212 0.08 -3.94 0.20
CA SER A 212 1.48 -4.27 -0.04
C SER A 212 1.63 -5.76 -0.38
N HIS A 213 2.62 -6.06 -1.21
CA HIS A 213 3.14 -7.41 -1.42
C HIS A 213 4.37 -7.69 -0.53
N ASN A 214 4.88 -6.68 0.18
CA ASN A 214 6.01 -6.78 1.10
C ASN A 214 5.51 -6.77 2.55
N VAL A 215 5.86 -7.82 3.30
CA VAL A 215 5.41 -7.96 4.69
C VAL A 215 6.10 -6.96 5.61
N ARG A 216 7.30 -6.50 5.27
CA ARG A 216 7.99 -5.44 6.02
C ARG A 216 7.18 -4.16 6.10
N ASP A 217 6.44 -3.81 5.05
CA ASP A 217 5.59 -2.62 5.03
C ASP A 217 4.47 -2.75 6.06
N ILE A 218 3.91 -3.96 6.17
CA ILE A 218 2.83 -4.28 7.09
C ILE A 218 3.35 -4.32 8.52
N GLU A 219 4.49 -4.97 8.77
CA GLU A 219 5.16 -4.97 10.07
C GLU A 219 5.50 -3.55 10.54
N ALA A 220 5.96 -2.70 9.60
CA ALA A 220 6.31 -1.34 9.92
C ALA A 220 5.09 -0.46 10.21
N LEU A 221 3.98 -0.61 9.46
CA LEU A 221 2.87 0.36 9.47
C LEU A 221 1.58 -0.15 10.12
N ALA A 222 1.19 -1.39 9.85
CA ALA A 222 -0.17 -1.86 10.05
C ALA A 222 -0.42 -2.26 11.51
N GLN A 223 -1.50 -1.71 12.07
CA GLN A 223 -2.03 -2.13 13.37
C GLN A 223 -2.84 -3.42 13.23
N ARG A 224 -3.47 -3.59 12.07
CA ARG A 224 -4.31 -4.75 11.74
C ARG A 224 -4.01 -5.21 10.32
N LEU A 225 -3.92 -6.52 10.14
CA LEU A 225 -3.67 -7.18 8.88
C LEU A 225 -4.95 -7.83 8.36
N LEU A 226 -5.25 -7.54 7.10
CA LEU A 226 -6.27 -8.21 6.30
C LEU A 226 -5.58 -9.05 5.23
N ILE A 227 -5.89 -10.34 5.19
CA ILE A 227 -5.42 -11.23 4.11
C ILE A 227 -6.62 -11.57 3.23
N LEU A 228 -6.51 -11.22 1.95
CA LEU A 228 -7.45 -11.59 0.90
C LEU A 228 -6.90 -12.76 0.08
N SER A 229 -7.75 -13.73 -0.22
CA SER A 229 -7.47 -14.76 -1.22
C SER A 229 -8.73 -15.12 -1.99
N LYS A 230 -8.61 -15.26 -3.32
CA LYS A 230 -9.71 -15.64 -4.23
C LYS A 230 -11.02 -14.84 -4.02
N GLY A 231 -10.90 -13.58 -3.60
CA GLY A 231 -12.03 -12.68 -3.34
C GLY A 231 -12.63 -12.76 -1.94
N GLU A 232 -12.09 -13.59 -1.06
CA GLU A 232 -12.58 -13.81 0.31
C GLU A 232 -11.56 -13.31 1.35
N LEU A 233 -12.05 -12.88 2.50
CA LEU A 233 -11.23 -12.42 3.62
C LEU A 233 -10.88 -13.61 4.52
N ILE A 234 -9.63 -14.06 4.47
CA ILE A 234 -9.18 -15.27 5.18
C ILE A 234 -8.52 -14.96 6.53
N PHE A 235 -8.11 -13.71 6.74
CA PHE A 235 -7.57 -13.25 8.02
C PHE A 235 -7.92 -11.78 8.26
N ASN A 236 -8.28 -11.45 9.50
CA ASN A 236 -8.61 -10.11 9.96
C ASN A 236 -8.30 -9.94 11.44
N ASP A 237 -7.03 -9.70 11.77
CA ASP A 237 -6.61 -9.40 13.14
C ASP A 237 -5.24 -8.72 13.13
N ARG A 238 -4.65 -8.52 14.31
CA ARG A 238 -3.26 -8.04 14.46
C ARG A 238 -2.27 -9.07 13.93
N LEU A 239 -1.13 -8.60 13.44
CA LEU A 239 -0.07 -9.44 12.89
C LEU A 239 0.41 -10.53 13.87
N ASN A 240 0.49 -10.20 15.16
CA ASN A 240 0.96 -11.11 16.21
C ASN A 240 0.00 -12.29 16.51
N LYS A 241 -1.20 -12.31 15.91
CA LYS A 241 -2.15 -13.42 16.02
C LYS A 241 -2.16 -14.34 14.80
N LEU A 242 -1.19 -14.21 13.89
CA LEU A 242 -1.05 -15.14 12.79
C LEU A 242 -0.87 -16.58 13.32
N PRO A 243 -1.52 -17.59 12.72
CA PRO A 243 -1.66 -18.95 13.27
C PRO A 243 -0.41 -19.84 13.25
N LEU A 244 0.78 -19.24 13.14
CA LEU A 244 2.07 -19.90 13.34
C LEU A 244 2.84 -18.98 14.28
N GLN A 245 3.22 -19.47 15.47
CA GLN A 245 4.15 -18.74 16.33
C GLN A 245 5.39 -18.44 15.48
N ILE A 246 5.57 -17.17 15.14
CA ILE A 246 6.83 -16.64 14.65
C ILE A 246 7.78 -16.92 15.81
N ASP A 247 8.60 -17.96 15.68
CA ASP A 247 9.62 -18.27 16.68
C ASP A 247 10.51 -17.03 16.75
N GLN A 248 10.40 -16.28 17.86
CA GLN A 248 11.07 -14.98 18.03
C GLN A 248 12.57 -15.14 18.24
N SER A 249 13.12 -16.35 18.15
CA SER A 249 14.56 -16.58 18.12
C SER A 249 15.09 -16.28 16.72
N ASP A 250 15.02 -15.02 16.31
CA ASP A 250 15.71 -14.53 15.14
C ASP A 250 17.22 -14.76 15.32
N SER A 251 17.85 -15.47 14.40
CA SER A 251 19.31 -15.64 14.37
C SER A 251 19.90 -14.95 13.13
N TYR A 252 20.79 -14.00 13.36
CA TYR A 252 21.47 -13.20 12.34
C TYR A 252 22.83 -13.81 12.03
N CYS A 253 23.05 -14.21 10.79
CA CYS A 253 24.35 -14.63 10.30
C CYS A 253 25.05 -13.43 9.64
N LEU A 254 26.15 -12.96 10.25
CA LEU A 254 27.01 -11.90 9.72
C LEU A 254 28.27 -12.53 9.12
N LYS A 255 28.53 -12.26 7.83
CA LYS A 255 29.79 -12.59 7.14
C LYS A 255 30.59 -11.35 6.85
N TYR A 256 31.87 -11.34 7.20
CA TYR A 256 32.76 -10.18 7.01
C TYR A 256 34.20 -10.61 6.75
N TRP A 257 34.97 -9.68 6.16
CA TRP A 257 36.39 -9.84 5.88
C TRP A 257 37.26 -9.53 7.11
N ILE A 258 38.35 -10.27 7.28
CA ILE A 258 39.41 -10.07 8.27
C ILE A 258 40.76 -10.02 7.52
N ASN A 259 41.73 -9.27 8.05
CA ASN A 259 43.10 -9.14 7.52
C ASN A 259 43.13 -8.74 6.03
N ASP A 260 42.84 -7.48 5.70
CA ASP A 260 42.93 -6.96 4.32
C ASP A 260 42.24 -7.83 3.25
N GLN A 261 41.01 -8.30 3.54
CA GLN A 261 40.18 -9.08 2.62
C GLN A 261 40.74 -10.46 2.23
N THR A 262 41.59 -11.05 3.07
CA THR A 262 42.15 -12.39 2.82
C THR A 262 41.34 -13.50 3.48
N ASP A 263 40.73 -13.24 4.64
CA ASP A 263 39.99 -14.23 5.41
C ASP A 263 38.52 -13.84 5.60
N VAL A 264 37.61 -14.81 5.52
CA VAL A 264 36.17 -14.63 5.80
C VAL A 264 35.81 -15.24 7.15
N ARG A 265 35.11 -14.48 8.01
CA ARG A 265 34.43 -15.02 9.18
C ARG A 265 32.92 -14.96 9.07
N GLU A 266 32.27 -15.96 9.66
CA GLU A 266 30.83 -16.10 9.80
C GLU A 266 30.48 -16.22 11.28
N GLU A 267 29.49 -15.46 11.73
CA GLU A 267 29.02 -15.49 13.11
C GLU A 267 27.49 -15.46 13.16
N ILE A 268 26.93 -16.26 14.06
CA ILE A 268 25.48 -16.30 14.32
C ILE A 268 25.21 -15.54 15.62
N ILE A 269 24.35 -14.53 15.53
CA ILE A 269 23.99 -13.62 16.62
C ILE A 269 22.49 -13.72 16.83
N HIS A 270 22.03 -13.93 18.06
CA HIS A 270 20.60 -14.08 18.36
C HIS A 270 19.96 -12.80 18.92
N ASP A 271 20.75 -11.73 19.10
CA ASP A 271 20.31 -10.44 19.63
C ASP A 271 20.57 -9.31 18.60
N PRO A 272 19.52 -8.60 18.12
CA PRO A 272 19.68 -7.50 17.18
C PRO A 272 20.57 -6.37 17.71
N GLN A 273 20.54 -6.06 19.01
CA GLN A 273 21.34 -4.97 19.58
C GLN A 273 22.83 -5.31 19.54
N GLN A 274 23.18 -6.56 19.82
CA GLN A 274 24.56 -7.04 19.71
C GLN A 274 25.04 -7.04 18.27
N LEU A 275 24.17 -7.39 17.31
CA LEU A 275 24.49 -7.30 15.88
C LEU A 275 24.83 -5.86 15.49
N PHE A 276 24.00 -4.87 15.88
CA PHE A 276 24.23 -3.45 15.53
C PHE A 276 25.55 -2.93 16.10
N VAL A 277 25.82 -3.14 17.40
CA VAL A 277 27.08 -2.73 18.05
C VAL A 277 28.29 -3.38 17.38
N LYS A 278 28.12 -4.58 16.82
CA LYS A 278 29.19 -5.28 16.11
C LYS A 278 29.37 -4.71 14.70
N MET A 279 28.29 -4.44 13.98
CA MET A 279 28.32 -3.82 12.65
C MET A 279 28.94 -2.42 12.66
N GLU A 280 28.75 -1.62 13.71
CA GLU A 280 29.40 -0.30 13.87
C GLU A 280 30.93 -0.35 13.87
N LYS A 281 31.52 -1.52 14.17
CA LYS A 281 32.97 -1.72 14.17
C LYS A 281 33.56 -2.00 12.80
N PHE A 282 32.71 -2.18 11.78
CA PHE A 282 33.12 -2.50 10.42
C PHE A 282 32.75 -1.38 9.46
N GLN A 283 33.63 -1.12 8.48
CA GLN A 283 33.24 -0.30 7.33
C GLN A 283 32.29 -1.10 6.42
N PRO A 284 31.34 -0.45 5.72
CA PRO A 284 30.36 -1.14 4.87
C PRO A 284 31.01 -2.09 3.84
N GLU A 285 32.19 -1.75 3.32
CA GLU A 285 32.94 -2.55 2.35
C GLU A 285 33.52 -3.84 2.93
N GLN A 286 33.58 -3.97 4.27
CA GLN A 286 34.08 -5.16 4.97
C GLN A 286 33.01 -6.22 5.20
N ILE A 287 31.72 -5.87 5.05
CA ILE A 287 30.60 -6.78 5.29
C ILE A 287 30.24 -7.49 3.98
N ILE A 288 30.35 -8.82 3.97
CA ILE A 288 30.09 -9.67 2.80
C ILE A 288 28.60 -9.97 2.68
N SER A 289 27.96 -10.36 3.78
CA SER A 289 26.53 -10.66 3.79
C SER A 289 25.97 -10.65 5.20
N LEU A 290 24.72 -10.23 5.34
CA LEU A 290 23.92 -10.38 6.55
C LEU A 290 22.64 -11.15 6.19
N SER A 291 22.41 -12.30 6.80
CA SER A 291 21.18 -13.08 6.63
C SER A 291 20.49 -13.30 7.97
N LYS A 292 19.16 -13.36 7.94
CA LYS A 292 18.32 -13.61 9.11
C LYS A 292 17.71 -15.01 8.99
N SER A 293 17.69 -15.76 10.08
CA SER A 293 17.16 -17.12 10.18
C SER A 293 16.04 -17.13 11.22
N GLY A 294 14.84 -17.53 10.81
CA GLY A 294 13.60 -17.50 11.59
C GLY A 294 12.41 -17.60 10.63
N ILE A 295 11.27 -18.15 11.07
CA ILE A 295 10.07 -18.20 10.21
C ILE A 295 9.51 -16.79 10.10
N SER A 296 9.77 -16.13 8.97
CA SER A 296 9.27 -14.78 8.73
C SER A 296 7.75 -14.78 8.57
N ALA A 297 7.10 -13.64 8.84
CA ALA A 297 5.69 -13.48 8.53
C ALA A 297 5.41 -13.70 7.02
N GLU A 298 6.39 -13.45 6.14
CA GLU A 298 6.34 -13.82 4.71
C GLU A 298 6.17 -15.33 4.52
N GLU A 299 6.95 -16.17 5.22
CA GLU A 299 6.83 -17.62 5.14
C GLU A 299 5.48 -18.14 5.65
N VAL A 300 4.94 -17.56 6.72
CA VAL A 300 3.61 -17.89 7.24
C VAL A 300 2.54 -17.57 6.19
N ILE A 301 2.59 -16.36 5.63
CA ILE A 301 1.65 -15.91 4.60
C ILE A 301 1.77 -16.78 3.33
N LEU A 302 2.99 -17.14 2.92
CA LEU A 302 3.22 -18.05 1.80
C LEU A 302 2.63 -19.44 2.06
N LYS A 303 2.78 -20.00 3.26
CA LYS A 303 2.16 -21.29 3.64
C LYS A 303 0.63 -21.23 3.60
N ILE A 304 0.04 -20.11 4.05
CA ILE A 304 -1.41 -19.88 3.94
C ILE A 304 -1.85 -19.94 2.47
N TYR A 305 -1.15 -19.23 1.57
CA TYR A 305 -1.48 -19.27 0.13
C TYR A 305 -1.21 -20.62 -0.54
N GLN A 306 -0.21 -21.37 -0.09
CA GLN A 306 0.09 -22.71 -0.62
C GLN A 306 -0.97 -23.74 -0.23
N ARG A 307 -1.49 -23.70 0.99
CA ARG A 307 -2.57 -24.60 1.45
C ARG A 307 -3.85 -24.46 0.61
N GLU A 308 -4.13 -23.28 0.08
CA GLU A 308 -5.32 -23.07 -0.77
C GLU A 308 -5.15 -23.50 -2.24
N LYS A 309 -3.93 -23.84 -2.67
CA LYS A 309 -3.67 -24.35 -4.02
C LYS A 309 -3.79 -25.87 -4.13
N GLN A 310 -3.81 -26.58 -3.00
CA GLN A 310 -4.07 -28.02 -2.90
C GLN A 310 -5.57 -28.27 -2.78
#